data_AF-A0A1E7EJQ2-F1
#
_entry.id   AF-A0A1E7EJQ2-F1
#
_cell.length_a   1.000
_cell.length_b   1.000
_cell.length_c   1.000
_cell.angle_alpha   90.00
_cell.angle_beta   90.00
_cell.angle_gamma   90.00
#
_symmetry.space_group_name_H-M   'P 1'
#
loop_
_entity.id
_entity.type
_entity.pdbx_description
1 polymer ?
#
loop_
_entity_poly.entity_id
_entity_poly.type
_entity_poly.pdbx_seq_one_letter_code
_entity_poly.pdbx_strand_id
1 'polypeptide(L)'
;MKFTAAAITLLGFTTFYSTIDGVEGDELKLHAREKMQKDKAERQLQANGAGSVYSRGYICITRQQDFAFVIPQQKSIVPEEERLKQLNFLGSSTIQSGGIYDPADIRIVDRLGTSAADNFDLDDTDSSSGDGGQQNRAQFAGQRQPRFIPQKDPGFFFNGECVATQVAGFQILGHSCLLNLCLGGGGYNCLAIYAGSKFVFNPLEQILFSPTTFSFDTSNNAGEIVPSLPPSYPGTIIGGTGSFIGAVGYVDVTTITGRTLTPAIAFDDNDDDLSALAPFDQAGYITQKINVVTNVPLPVAP
;
A
#
# COMPACT_ATOMS: atom_id res chain seq x y z
N MET A 1 -8.88 71.52 -43.71
CA MET A 1 -10.12 70.72 -43.57
C MET A 1 -10.44 70.62 -42.09
N LYS A 2 -11.70 70.86 -41.72
CA LYS A 2 -12.25 70.85 -40.35
C LYS A 2 -12.58 69.41 -39.90
N PHE A 3 -12.68 69.21 -38.57
CA PHE A 3 -13.65 68.42 -37.76
C PHE A 3 -12.92 67.96 -36.48
N THR A 4 -13.03 68.68 -35.34
CA THR A 4 -14.04 68.64 -34.25
C THR A 4 -13.99 67.41 -33.34
N ALA A 5 -13.83 67.70 -32.04
CA ALA A 5 -13.92 66.79 -30.91
C ALA A 5 -15.35 66.33 -30.60
N ALA A 6 -15.49 65.18 -29.95
CA ALA A 6 -16.68 64.79 -29.20
C ALA A 6 -16.29 64.02 -27.94
N ALA A 7 -16.77 64.50 -26.79
CA ALA A 7 -16.74 63.83 -25.50
C ALA A 7 -17.91 62.84 -25.40
N ILE A 8 -17.72 61.71 -24.71
CA ILE A 8 -18.82 60.83 -24.29
C ILE A 8 -18.69 60.53 -22.79
N THR A 9 -19.59 61.23 -22.11
CA THR A 9 -20.22 61.15 -20.78
C THR A 9 -20.19 59.83 -20.01
N LEU A 10 -19.92 59.96 -18.70
CA LEU A 10 -20.11 58.98 -17.62
C LEU A 10 -21.53 58.40 -17.55
N LEU A 11 -21.61 57.08 -17.38
CA LEU A 11 -22.84 56.37 -17.02
C LEU A 11 -22.98 56.24 -15.48
N GLY A 12 -23.88 57.05 -14.94
CA GLY A 12 -24.99 56.58 -14.08
C GLY A 12 -24.67 55.95 -12.73
N PHE A 13 -24.44 56.78 -11.71
CA PHE A 13 -24.85 56.46 -10.34
C PHE A 13 -26.39 56.47 -10.26
N THR A 14 -27.01 55.33 -9.95
CA THR A 14 -28.38 55.30 -9.43
C THR A 14 -28.33 54.94 -7.96
N THR A 15 -28.57 55.95 -7.12
CA THR A 15 -28.77 55.80 -5.67
C THR A 15 -30.18 55.29 -5.42
N PHE A 16 -30.31 54.00 -5.10
CA PHE A 16 -31.54 53.49 -4.47
C PHE A 16 -31.44 53.69 -2.96
N TYR A 17 -31.99 54.82 -2.50
CA TYR A 17 -32.48 54.93 -1.13
C TYR A 17 -33.78 54.13 -1.06
N SER A 18 -33.79 53.03 -0.30
CA SER A 18 -35.02 52.44 0.21
C SER A 18 -34.97 52.47 1.73
N THR A 19 -35.74 53.40 2.29
CA THR A 19 -36.22 53.35 3.67
C THR A 19 -37.27 52.26 3.76
N ILE A 20 -36.86 51.07 4.20
CA ILE A 20 -37.79 50.08 4.76
C ILE A 20 -37.63 50.21 6.27
N ASP A 21 -38.55 50.95 6.89
CA ASP A 21 -38.84 50.80 8.31
C ASP A 21 -39.49 49.42 8.48
N GLY A 22 -38.79 48.53 9.18
CA GLY A 22 -39.29 47.20 9.49
C GLY A 22 -38.22 46.43 10.23
N VAL A 23 -38.50 46.11 11.49
CA VAL A 23 -37.70 45.32 12.45
C VAL A 23 -37.02 44.07 11.83
N GLU A 24 -37.58 43.55 10.74
CA GLU A 24 -37.11 42.41 9.94
C GLU A 24 -35.77 42.64 9.21
N GLY A 25 -35.46 43.88 8.81
CA GLY A 25 -34.19 44.21 8.14
C GLY A 25 -32.97 44.17 9.07
N ASP A 26 -33.17 44.43 10.36
CA ASP A 26 -32.11 44.38 11.37
C ASP A 26 -31.83 42.94 11.83
N GLU A 27 -32.85 42.07 11.88
CA GLU A 27 -32.66 40.63 12.13
C GLU A 27 -31.85 39.95 11.02
N LEU A 28 -32.13 40.25 9.76
CA LEU A 28 -31.36 39.72 8.62
C LEU A 28 -29.89 40.18 8.65
N LYS A 29 -29.63 41.44 9.04
CA LYS A 29 -28.27 41.95 9.22
C LYS A 29 -27.57 41.29 10.40
N LEU A 30 -28.29 40.97 11.47
CA LEU A 30 -27.76 40.31 12.66
C LEU A 30 -27.38 38.86 12.33
N HIS A 31 -28.26 38.12 11.64
CA HIS A 31 -27.99 36.77 11.16
C HIS A 31 -26.82 36.72 10.15
N ALA A 32 -26.71 37.70 9.26
CA ALA A 32 -25.58 37.81 8.35
C ALA A 32 -24.25 38.09 9.08
N ARG A 33 -24.28 38.91 10.15
CA ARG A 33 -23.12 39.16 11.00
C ARG A 33 -22.73 37.94 11.83
N GLU A 34 -23.69 37.21 12.38
CA GLU A 34 -23.45 35.95 13.08
C GLU A 34 -22.86 34.89 12.16
N LYS A 35 -23.39 34.75 10.93
CA LYS A 35 -22.83 33.87 9.92
C LYS A 35 -21.40 34.26 9.54
N MET A 36 -21.14 35.55 9.33
CA MET A 36 -19.78 36.03 9.06
C MET A 36 -18.83 35.85 10.25
N GLN A 37 -19.31 35.99 11.48
CA GLN A 37 -18.51 35.74 12.68
C GLN A 37 -18.21 34.26 12.84
N LYS A 38 -19.18 33.38 12.54
CA LYS A 38 -18.99 31.94 12.53
C LYS A 38 -18.00 31.52 11.44
N ASP A 39 -18.17 31.99 10.21
CA ASP A 39 -17.23 31.74 9.11
C ASP A 39 -15.83 32.29 9.42
N LYS A 40 -15.74 33.45 10.09
CA LYS A 40 -14.46 34.02 10.52
C LYS A 40 -13.83 33.21 11.66
N ALA A 41 -14.62 32.71 12.60
CA ALA A 41 -14.16 31.84 13.68
C ALA A 41 -13.70 30.48 13.14
N GLU A 42 -14.42 29.90 12.16
CA GLU A 42 -14.02 28.68 11.45
C GLU A 42 -12.73 28.89 10.66
N ARG A 43 -12.60 30.02 9.95
CA ARG A 43 -11.33 30.40 9.28
C ARG A 43 -10.20 30.69 10.26
N GLN A 44 -10.50 31.25 11.44
CA GLN A 44 -9.50 31.49 12.50
C GLN A 44 -9.08 30.19 13.19
N LEU A 45 -9.98 29.21 13.34
CA LEU A 45 -9.65 27.86 13.80
C LEU A 45 -8.75 27.14 12.78
N GLN A 46 -9.02 27.28 11.49
CA GLN A 46 -8.14 26.79 10.42
C GLN A 46 -6.78 27.51 10.40
N ALA A 47 -6.75 28.82 10.63
CA ALA A 47 -5.53 29.60 10.68
C ALA A 47 -4.68 29.33 11.95
N ASN A 48 -5.30 29.04 13.08
CA ASN A 48 -4.61 28.69 14.33
C ASN A 48 -4.01 27.26 14.30
N GLY A 49 -4.41 26.42 13.34
CA GLY A 49 -3.84 25.10 13.09
C GLY A 49 -2.63 25.10 12.14
N ALA A 50 -2.22 26.25 11.61
CA ALA A 50 -1.19 26.37 10.56
C ALA A 50 0.25 25.96 10.97
N GLY A 51 0.43 25.35 12.14
CA GLY A 51 1.70 24.79 12.60
C GLY A 51 1.58 23.43 13.30
N SER A 52 0.39 22.82 13.36
CA SER A 52 0.21 21.54 14.04
C SER A 52 0.49 20.39 13.09
N VAL A 53 1.63 19.72 13.29
CA VAL A 53 1.99 18.50 12.58
C VAL A 53 1.47 17.31 13.38
N TYR A 54 0.59 16.52 12.77
CA TYR A 54 0.07 15.28 13.34
C TYR A 54 0.88 14.10 12.81
N SER A 55 1.25 13.18 13.70
CA SER A 55 1.96 11.95 13.35
C SER A 55 1.29 10.75 13.99
N ARG A 56 1.09 9.68 13.21
CA ARG A 56 0.55 8.42 13.70
C ARG A 56 1.06 7.25 12.87
N GLY A 57 1.34 6.14 13.54
CA GLY A 57 1.65 4.86 12.90
C GLY A 57 0.40 3.98 12.80
N TYR A 58 0.28 3.25 11.70
CA TYR A 58 -0.75 2.25 11.47
C TYR A 58 -0.12 0.92 11.06
N ILE A 59 -0.84 -0.18 11.29
CA ILE A 59 -0.49 -1.49 10.75
C ILE A 59 -1.49 -1.85 9.66
N CYS A 60 -0.99 -2.14 8.47
CA CYS A 60 -1.74 -2.72 7.37
C CYS A 60 -1.48 -4.22 7.33
N ILE A 61 -2.54 -5.02 7.28
CA ILE A 61 -2.44 -6.47 7.06
C ILE A 61 -3.18 -6.82 5.78
N THR A 62 -2.45 -7.33 4.79
CA THR A 62 -2.96 -7.78 3.49
C THR A 62 -3.02 -9.30 3.46
N ARG A 63 -4.21 -9.83 3.12
CA ARG A 63 -4.45 -11.27 2.96
C ARG A 63 -4.05 -11.72 1.57
N GLN A 64 -3.89 -13.05 1.40
CA GLN A 64 -3.60 -13.69 0.11
C GLN A 64 -4.49 -13.20 -1.03
N GLN A 65 -5.81 -13.27 -0.82
CA GLN A 65 -6.83 -12.90 -1.80
C GLN A 65 -6.86 -11.40 -2.13
N ASP A 66 -6.25 -10.57 -1.28
CA ASP A 66 -6.24 -9.12 -1.42
C ASP A 66 -4.89 -8.60 -1.95
N PHE A 67 -4.07 -9.49 -2.53
CA PHE A 67 -2.78 -9.18 -3.12
C PHE A 67 -2.65 -9.85 -4.49
N ALA A 68 -2.19 -9.08 -5.48
CA ALA A 68 -1.89 -9.60 -6.81
C ALA A 68 -0.57 -9.02 -7.32
N PHE A 69 0.20 -9.85 -8.03
CA PHE A 69 1.36 -9.42 -8.80
C PHE A 69 1.11 -9.74 -10.27
N VAL A 70 1.19 -8.70 -11.11
CA VAL A 70 0.84 -8.75 -12.54
C VAL A 70 2.06 -8.37 -13.36
N ILE A 71 2.38 -9.15 -14.39
CA ILE A 71 3.48 -8.87 -15.31
C ILE A 71 2.88 -8.59 -16.70
N PRO A 72 2.98 -7.37 -17.25
CA PRO A 72 2.23 -6.95 -18.43
C PRO A 72 2.70 -7.56 -19.76
N GLN A 73 3.90 -8.17 -19.83
CA GLN A 73 4.53 -8.55 -21.11
C GLN A 73 4.64 -10.04 -21.38
N GLN A 74 4.05 -10.92 -20.56
CA GLN A 74 4.21 -12.34 -20.77
C GLN A 74 2.91 -12.98 -21.28
N LYS A 75 2.89 -13.26 -22.59
CA LYS A 75 1.93 -14.16 -23.27
C LYS A 75 1.97 -15.57 -22.68
N SER A 76 3.03 -15.87 -21.91
CA SER A 76 3.19 -17.02 -21.05
C SER A 76 4.16 -16.65 -19.92
N ILE A 77 3.82 -16.97 -18.66
CA ILE A 77 4.77 -16.97 -17.52
C ILE A 77 5.87 -18.02 -17.74
N VAL A 78 5.66 -18.94 -18.68
CA VAL A 78 6.69 -19.87 -19.18
C VAL A 78 7.62 -19.07 -20.10
N PRO A 79 8.88 -18.86 -19.73
CA PRO A 79 9.85 -18.23 -20.62
C PRO A 79 9.97 -19.06 -21.89
N GLU A 80 9.63 -18.48 -23.05
CA GLU A 80 10.07 -19.04 -24.34
C GLU A 80 11.61 -18.99 -24.33
N GLU A 81 12.26 -20.15 -24.43
CA GLU A 81 13.72 -20.34 -24.42
C GLU A 81 14.43 -20.25 -23.04
N GLU A 82 13.85 -20.73 -21.94
CA GLU A 82 14.55 -21.00 -20.66
C GLU A 82 15.34 -19.86 -19.98
N ARG A 83 15.33 -18.67 -20.55
CA ARG A 83 16.19 -17.60 -20.09
C ARG A 83 15.45 -16.82 -19.03
N LEU A 84 15.61 -17.24 -17.78
CA LEU A 84 15.33 -16.40 -16.60
C LEU A 84 16.03 -15.02 -16.69
N LYS A 85 17.08 -14.91 -17.53
CA LYS A 85 17.76 -13.66 -17.91
C LYS A 85 16.95 -12.73 -18.84
N GLN A 86 15.91 -13.23 -19.49
CA GLN A 86 14.98 -12.45 -20.32
C GLN A 86 13.78 -11.93 -19.53
N LEU A 87 13.56 -12.40 -18.29
CA LEU A 87 12.53 -11.85 -17.42
C LEU A 87 12.80 -10.37 -17.19
N ASN A 88 11.83 -9.56 -17.61
CA ASN A 88 11.86 -8.13 -17.47
C ASN A 88 10.63 -7.71 -16.67
N PHE A 89 10.86 -7.24 -15.45
CA PHE A 89 9.78 -6.77 -14.58
C PHE A 89 9.36 -5.33 -14.87
N LEU A 90 9.85 -4.70 -15.94
CA LEU A 90 9.44 -3.36 -16.30
C LEU A 90 7.93 -3.32 -16.54
N GLY A 91 7.24 -2.43 -15.84
CA GLY A 91 5.80 -2.30 -15.90
C GLY A 91 5.03 -3.37 -15.12
N SER A 92 5.71 -4.34 -14.49
CA SER A 92 5.03 -5.23 -13.53
C SER A 92 4.39 -4.42 -12.42
N SER A 93 3.21 -4.84 -11.98
CA SER A 93 2.46 -4.15 -10.95
C SER A 93 2.09 -5.06 -9.79
N THR A 94 2.13 -4.50 -8.60
CA THR A 94 1.63 -5.12 -7.38
C THR A 94 0.39 -4.36 -6.95
N ILE A 95 -0.73 -5.06 -6.81
CA ILE A 95 -2.01 -4.53 -6.37
C ILE A 95 -2.28 -5.10 -5.00
N GLN A 96 -2.63 -4.25 -4.04
CA GLN A 96 -2.90 -4.69 -2.67
C GLN A 96 -4.10 -3.97 -2.05
N SER A 97 -4.77 -4.64 -1.10
CA SER A 97 -5.87 -4.09 -0.32
C SER A 97 -5.90 -4.69 1.09
N GLY A 98 -5.20 -4.08 2.03
CA GLY A 98 -5.14 -4.52 3.43
C GLY A 98 -6.15 -3.81 4.35
N GLY A 99 -6.44 -4.42 5.50
CA GLY A 99 -7.13 -3.75 6.60
C GLY A 99 -6.15 -2.92 7.43
N ILE A 100 -6.61 -1.80 7.99
CA ILE A 100 -5.81 -0.92 8.85
C ILE A 100 -6.19 -1.11 10.31
N TYR A 101 -5.18 -1.24 11.17
CA TYR A 101 -5.30 -1.50 12.61
C TYR A 101 -4.38 -0.58 13.42
N ASP A 102 -4.70 -0.39 14.70
CA ASP A 102 -3.80 0.28 15.62
C ASP A 102 -2.60 -0.64 15.92
N PRO A 103 -1.35 -0.12 15.87
CA PRO A 103 -0.17 -0.87 16.27
C PRO A 103 -0.24 -1.45 17.70
N ALA A 104 -1.03 -0.88 18.60
CA ALA A 104 -1.22 -1.38 19.95
C ALA A 104 -1.99 -2.71 20.01
N ASP A 105 -2.88 -2.96 19.04
CA ASP A 105 -3.76 -4.14 19.03
C ASP A 105 -3.16 -5.32 18.27
N ILE A 106 -2.20 -5.06 17.38
CA ILE A 106 -1.52 -6.10 16.60
C ILE A 106 -0.23 -6.54 17.26
N ARG A 107 -0.20 -7.81 17.69
CA ARG A 107 1.05 -8.44 18.14
C ARG A 107 1.66 -9.28 17.03
N ILE A 108 2.81 -8.82 16.53
CA ILE A 108 3.67 -9.61 15.64
C ILE A 108 4.51 -10.55 16.50
N VAL A 109 4.49 -11.84 16.15
CA VAL A 109 5.25 -12.87 16.85
C VAL A 109 6.25 -13.49 15.90
N ASP A 110 7.40 -13.85 16.44
CA ASP A 110 8.37 -14.66 15.71
C ASP A 110 7.73 -16.02 15.41
N ARG A 111 7.71 -16.36 14.12
CA ARG A 111 7.39 -17.67 13.59
C ARG A 111 8.64 -18.20 12.92
N LEU A 112 9.61 -18.53 13.75
CA LEU A 112 10.72 -19.40 13.35
C LEU A 112 10.06 -20.73 12.98
N GLY A 113 10.13 -21.18 11.72
CA GLY A 113 9.45 -22.37 11.16
C GLY A 113 9.60 -23.67 11.97
N THR A 114 9.00 -23.70 13.14
CA THR A 114 9.06 -24.72 14.21
C THR A 114 7.66 -25.12 14.66
N SER A 115 6.63 -24.39 14.21
CA SER A 115 5.24 -24.72 14.44
C SER A 115 4.77 -25.69 13.36
N ALA A 116 4.04 -26.74 13.76
CA ALA A 116 3.44 -27.71 12.85
C ALA A 116 2.48 -27.08 11.82
N ALA A 117 1.96 -25.87 12.10
CA ALA A 117 1.11 -25.10 11.18
C ALA A 117 1.87 -24.47 9.99
N ASP A 118 3.21 -24.54 9.99
CA ASP A 118 4.07 -24.04 8.93
C ASP A 118 4.58 -25.19 8.02
N ASN A 119 4.09 -26.42 8.24
CA ASN A 119 4.31 -27.57 7.38
C ASN A 119 3.38 -27.47 6.16
N PHE A 120 3.93 -27.62 4.96
CA PHE A 120 3.12 -28.07 3.84
C PHE A 120 2.94 -29.58 4.02
N ASP A 121 1.76 -30.01 4.48
CA ASP A 121 1.39 -31.43 4.43
C ASP A 121 1.32 -31.83 2.95
N LEU A 122 2.38 -32.49 2.48
CA LEU A 122 2.28 -33.34 1.32
C LEU A 122 1.58 -34.61 1.77
N ASP A 123 0.25 -34.58 1.78
CA ASP A 123 -0.50 -35.82 1.88
C ASP A 123 -0.20 -36.65 0.61
N ASP A 124 0.22 -37.89 0.85
CA ASP A 124 0.32 -39.00 -0.11
C ASP A 124 1.50 -39.01 -1.12
N THR A 125 2.61 -39.63 -0.74
CA THR A 125 3.00 -40.96 -1.29
C THR A 125 4.23 -41.55 -0.56
N ASP A 126 4.09 -42.80 -0.12
CA ASP A 126 5.10 -43.71 0.46
C ASP A 126 5.68 -43.41 1.85
N SER A 127 4.80 -43.59 2.84
CA SER A 127 5.13 -43.93 4.23
C SER A 127 5.74 -45.34 4.37
N SER A 128 6.80 -45.67 3.63
CA SER A 128 7.49 -46.98 3.73
C SER A 128 9.00 -46.91 3.97
N SER A 129 9.56 -45.72 4.12
CA SER A 129 10.96 -45.55 4.52
C SER A 129 11.01 -45.07 5.97
N GLY A 130 11.36 -45.96 6.89
CA GLY A 130 11.47 -45.72 8.33
C GLY A 130 12.66 -44.83 8.73
N ASP A 131 12.83 -43.68 8.08
CA ASP A 131 13.80 -42.65 8.43
C ASP A 131 13.08 -41.28 8.50
N GLY A 132 13.34 -40.51 9.55
CA GLY A 132 12.49 -39.42 10.06
C GLY A 132 11.93 -38.47 8.99
N GLY A 133 10.59 -38.41 8.88
CA GLY A 133 9.86 -37.61 7.90
C GLY A 133 10.36 -36.17 7.79
N GLN A 134 10.94 -35.84 6.63
CA GLN A 134 11.33 -34.49 6.28
C GLN A 134 10.06 -33.66 6.08
N GLN A 135 9.73 -32.84 7.08
CA GLN A 135 8.64 -31.89 6.99
C GLN A 135 9.07 -30.76 6.05
N ASN A 136 8.41 -30.63 4.91
CA ASN A 136 8.61 -29.49 4.01
C ASN A 136 8.05 -28.23 4.67
N ARG A 137 8.92 -27.50 5.37
CA ARG A 137 8.60 -26.26 6.08
C ARG A 137 8.96 -25.04 5.24
N ALA A 138 8.00 -24.15 5.03
CA ALA A 138 8.29 -22.81 4.53
C ALA A 138 8.68 -21.86 5.66
N GLN A 139 9.57 -20.93 5.35
CA GLN A 139 9.78 -19.74 6.18
C GLN A 139 8.97 -18.56 5.63
N PHE A 140 8.45 -17.75 6.55
CA PHE A 140 7.84 -16.46 6.21
C PHE A 140 8.91 -15.39 6.00
N ALA A 141 8.64 -14.44 5.11
CA ALA A 141 9.53 -13.29 4.97
C ALA A 141 9.57 -12.51 6.29
N GLY A 142 10.79 -12.27 6.81
CA GLY A 142 10.99 -11.66 8.12
C GLY A 142 10.78 -12.60 9.32
N GLN A 143 10.55 -13.90 9.11
CA GLN A 143 10.39 -14.94 10.15
C GLN A 143 9.34 -14.61 11.22
N ARG A 144 8.35 -13.82 10.84
CA ARG A 144 7.37 -13.21 11.73
C ARG A 144 6.01 -13.24 11.08
N GLN A 145 4.97 -13.34 11.89
CA GLN A 145 3.57 -13.21 11.45
C GLN A 145 2.74 -12.54 12.55
N PRO A 146 1.62 -11.89 12.21
CA PRO A 146 0.65 -11.47 13.22
C PRO A 146 0.14 -12.70 13.97
N ARG A 147 0.10 -12.63 15.32
CA ARG A 147 -0.40 -13.73 16.16
C ARG A 147 -1.88 -13.99 15.90
N PHE A 148 -2.64 -12.91 15.76
CA PHE A 148 -4.05 -12.92 15.42
C PHE A 148 -4.33 -11.69 14.55
N ILE A 149 -5.41 -11.75 13.78
CA ILE A 149 -5.85 -10.63 12.94
C ILE A 149 -7.26 -10.27 13.43
N PRO A 150 -7.48 -9.04 13.93
CA PRO A 150 -8.81 -8.56 14.26
C PRO A 150 -9.75 -8.59 13.04
N GLN A 151 -11.05 -8.48 13.29
CA GLN A 151 -11.99 -8.33 12.20
C GLN A 151 -11.73 -6.99 11.48
N LYS A 152 -11.58 -7.05 10.15
CA LYS A 152 -11.38 -5.85 9.31
C LYS A 152 -12.60 -4.93 9.41
N ASP A 153 -12.37 -3.67 9.77
CA ASP A 153 -13.37 -2.62 9.61
C ASP A 153 -13.43 -2.17 8.14
N PRO A 154 -14.60 -2.18 7.49
CA PRO A 154 -14.72 -1.80 6.08
C PRO A 154 -14.38 -0.33 5.80
N GLY A 155 -14.40 0.55 6.80
CA GLY A 155 -14.00 1.94 6.70
C GLY A 155 -12.49 2.18 6.86
N PHE A 156 -11.72 1.17 7.30
CA PHE A 156 -10.29 1.27 7.57
C PHE A 156 -9.50 0.30 6.70
N PHE A 157 -8.99 0.81 5.58
CA PHE A 157 -8.24 0.00 4.63
C PHE A 157 -7.14 0.80 3.94
N PHE A 158 -6.18 0.07 3.42
CA PHE A 158 -5.09 0.60 2.63
C PHE A 158 -5.01 -0.17 1.33
N ASN A 159 -5.21 0.52 0.22
CA ASN A 159 -5.19 -0.10 -1.09
C ASN A 159 -4.37 0.70 -2.09
N GLY A 160 -4.06 0.08 -3.21
CA GLY A 160 -3.42 0.77 -4.32
C GLY A 160 -2.57 -0.15 -5.16
N GLU A 161 -1.81 0.47 -6.04
CA GLU A 161 -0.98 -0.20 -7.03
C GLU A 161 0.42 0.40 -7.00
N CYS A 162 1.43 -0.47 -7.01
CA CYS A 162 2.83 -0.10 -7.23
C CYS A 162 3.32 -0.73 -8.53
N VAL A 163 3.81 0.09 -9.45
CA VAL A 163 4.36 -0.32 -10.75
C VAL A 163 5.88 -0.21 -10.73
N ALA A 164 6.57 -1.25 -11.19
CA ALA A 164 8.02 -1.22 -11.40
C ALA A 164 8.36 -0.30 -12.58
N THR A 165 9.02 0.81 -12.28
CA THR A 165 9.37 1.85 -13.27
C THR A 165 10.80 1.74 -13.76
N GLN A 166 11.66 1.05 -13.01
CA GLN A 166 13.06 0.80 -13.36
C GLN A 166 13.45 -0.59 -12.91
N VAL A 167 14.13 -1.33 -13.78
CA VAL A 167 14.54 -2.71 -13.53
C VAL A 167 15.89 -3.03 -14.17
N ALA A 168 16.57 -4.06 -13.66
CA ALA A 168 17.70 -4.72 -14.28
C ALA A 168 17.42 -6.24 -14.28
N GLY A 169 16.89 -6.75 -15.39
CA GLY A 169 16.38 -8.12 -15.47
C GLY A 169 15.21 -8.33 -14.50
N PHE A 170 15.34 -9.33 -13.62
CA PHE A 170 14.39 -9.63 -12.54
C PHE A 170 14.53 -8.73 -11.30
N GLN A 171 15.54 -7.86 -11.24
CA GLN A 171 15.70 -6.94 -10.12
C GLN A 171 14.91 -5.65 -10.38
N ILE A 172 13.99 -5.32 -9.47
CA ILE A 172 13.35 -4.01 -9.43
C ILE A 172 14.36 -3.03 -8.83
N LEU A 173 14.57 -1.90 -9.49
CA LEU A 173 15.47 -0.83 -9.05
C LEU A 173 14.71 0.42 -8.58
N GLY A 174 13.50 0.60 -9.09
CA GLY A 174 12.61 1.70 -8.77
C GLY A 174 11.17 1.34 -9.05
N HIS A 175 10.28 1.88 -8.24
CA HIS A 175 8.84 1.71 -8.41
C HIS A 175 8.12 3.04 -8.18
N SER A 176 6.88 3.10 -8.65
CA SER A 176 5.96 4.19 -8.40
C SER A 176 4.62 3.62 -7.94
N CYS A 177 4.13 4.12 -6.82
CA CYS A 177 2.89 3.68 -6.20
C CYS A 177 1.87 4.81 -6.13
N LEU A 178 0.61 4.45 -6.40
CA LEU A 178 -0.56 5.24 -6.07
C LEU A 178 -1.36 4.47 -5.03
N LEU A 179 -1.45 5.03 -3.82
CA LEU A 179 -1.97 4.36 -2.64
C LEU A 179 -3.05 5.23 -2.01
N ASN A 180 -4.11 4.61 -1.48
CA ASN A 180 -5.10 5.27 -0.64
C ASN A 180 -5.07 4.67 0.75
N LEU A 181 -5.00 5.54 1.76
CA LEU A 181 -5.14 5.18 3.16
C LEU A 181 -6.48 5.72 3.68
N CYS A 182 -7.46 4.85 3.83
CA CYS A 182 -8.79 5.20 4.33
C CYS A 182 -8.88 4.93 5.84
N LEU A 183 -9.31 5.94 6.58
CA LEU A 183 -9.31 5.95 8.05
C LEU A 183 -10.69 6.36 8.58
N GLY A 184 -11.73 5.69 8.10
CA GLY A 184 -13.11 5.86 8.56
C GLY A 184 -14.06 6.48 7.54
N GLY A 185 -15.16 7.03 8.05
CA GLY A 185 -16.23 7.59 7.22
C GLY A 185 -16.83 6.58 6.25
N GLY A 186 -16.92 5.30 6.62
CA GLY A 186 -17.39 4.23 5.73
C GLY A 186 -16.50 3.98 4.50
N GLY A 187 -15.24 4.42 4.53
CA GLY A 187 -14.30 4.32 3.40
C GLY A 187 -14.23 5.57 2.52
N TYR A 188 -14.84 6.68 2.96
CA TYR A 188 -14.79 7.96 2.22
C TYR A 188 -13.76 8.96 2.75
N ASN A 189 -13.23 8.74 3.96
CA ASN A 189 -12.16 9.56 4.53
C ASN A 189 -10.82 8.93 4.19
N CYS A 190 -10.22 9.32 3.07
CA CYS A 190 -8.99 8.71 2.56
C CYS A 190 -7.90 9.74 2.29
N LEU A 191 -6.64 9.35 2.53
CA LEU A 191 -5.46 10.08 2.09
C LEU A 191 -4.98 9.49 0.77
N ALA A 192 -4.77 10.33 -0.23
CA ALA A 192 -4.15 9.95 -1.49
C ALA A 192 -2.64 10.12 -1.39
N ILE A 193 -1.91 9.04 -1.63
CA ILE A 193 -0.46 8.96 -1.42
C ILE A 193 0.20 8.57 -2.73
N TYR A 194 1.22 9.32 -3.11
CA TYR A 194 2.14 8.96 -4.18
C TYR A 194 3.49 8.58 -3.58
N ALA A 195 3.99 7.38 -3.89
CA ALA A 195 5.30 6.93 -3.43
C ALA A 195 6.14 6.50 -4.63
N GLY A 196 7.13 7.30 -5.00
CA GLY A 196 8.05 6.99 -6.08
C GLY A 196 9.48 7.12 -5.58
N SER A 197 10.19 6.00 -5.46
CA SER A 197 11.55 5.99 -4.95
C SER A 197 12.41 4.90 -5.58
N LYS A 198 13.72 5.01 -5.34
CA LYS A 198 14.63 3.88 -5.50
C LYS A 198 14.11 2.73 -4.64
N PHE A 199 13.96 1.56 -5.24
CA PHE A 199 13.40 0.37 -4.62
C PHE A 199 14.16 -0.82 -5.19
N VAL A 200 15.34 -1.10 -4.60
CA VAL A 200 16.20 -2.18 -5.03
C VAL A 200 15.72 -3.46 -4.36
N PHE A 201 14.98 -4.27 -5.11
CA PHE A 201 14.37 -5.48 -4.61
C PHE A 201 14.33 -6.54 -5.71
N ASN A 202 14.72 -7.76 -5.38
CA ASN A 202 14.63 -8.89 -6.28
C ASN A 202 13.64 -9.91 -5.70
N PRO A 203 12.40 -9.99 -6.22
CA PRO A 203 11.41 -10.93 -5.71
C PRO A 203 11.77 -12.40 -5.97
N LEU A 204 12.71 -12.67 -6.87
CA LEU A 204 13.19 -14.01 -7.22
C LEU A 204 14.54 -14.36 -6.57
N GLU A 205 15.13 -13.49 -5.75
CA GLU A 205 16.49 -13.66 -5.21
C GLU A 205 16.67 -15.02 -4.52
N GLN A 206 15.64 -15.48 -3.84
CA GLN A 206 15.74 -16.70 -3.04
C GLN A 206 15.26 -17.95 -3.74
N ILE A 207 14.52 -17.77 -4.84
CA ILE A 207 14.20 -18.86 -5.75
C ILE A 207 15.48 -19.17 -6.54
N LEU A 208 16.19 -18.16 -7.05
CA LEU A 208 17.28 -18.34 -8.03
C LEU A 208 18.67 -18.68 -7.46
N PHE A 209 19.00 -18.25 -6.24
CA PHE A 209 20.39 -18.31 -5.74
C PHE A 209 20.62 -19.28 -4.57
N SER A 210 19.60 -20.00 -4.12
CA SER A 210 19.81 -20.97 -3.05
C SER A 210 20.13 -22.34 -3.66
N PRO A 211 21.35 -22.88 -3.43
CA PRO A 211 21.74 -24.21 -3.90
C PRO A 211 20.91 -25.32 -3.26
N THR A 212 20.04 -25.03 -2.29
CA THR A 212 19.14 -25.99 -1.63
C THR A 212 17.67 -25.79 -1.98
N THR A 213 17.33 -24.85 -2.88
CA THR A 213 15.94 -24.71 -3.40
C THR A 213 15.70 -25.59 -4.62
N PHE A 214 16.78 -25.95 -5.32
CA PHE A 214 16.75 -26.74 -6.56
C PHE A 214 17.87 -27.79 -6.65
N SER A 215 18.53 -28.18 -5.54
CA SER A 215 19.47 -29.31 -5.61
C SER A 215 18.68 -30.62 -5.62
N PHE A 216 18.67 -31.26 -6.79
CA PHE A 216 18.01 -32.53 -7.06
C PHE A 216 18.58 -33.74 -6.30
N ASP A 217 19.72 -33.57 -5.59
CA ASP A 217 20.51 -34.67 -5.02
C ASP A 217 20.82 -34.52 -3.52
N THR A 218 20.40 -33.42 -2.88
CA THR A 218 20.64 -33.24 -1.44
C THR A 218 19.34 -32.88 -0.76
N SER A 219 19.01 -33.62 0.30
CA SER A 219 17.87 -33.36 1.18
C SER A 219 17.75 -31.87 1.49
N ASN A 220 16.72 -31.23 0.91
CA ASN A 220 16.50 -29.80 1.00
C ASN A 220 16.42 -29.38 2.47
N ASN A 221 17.15 -28.32 2.83
CA ASN A 221 16.99 -27.68 4.14
C ASN A 221 15.69 -26.87 4.16
N ALA A 222 14.55 -27.56 4.13
CA ALA A 222 13.25 -26.98 4.36
C ALA A 222 13.27 -26.31 5.75
N GLY A 223 13.24 -24.98 5.77
CA GLY A 223 13.36 -24.19 6.99
C GLY A 223 14.62 -23.34 7.13
N GLU A 224 15.61 -23.39 6.23
CA GLU A 224 16.79 -22.49 6.31
C GLU A 224 16.68 -21.22 5.47
N ILE A 225 15.90 -21.25 4.38
CA ILE A 225 15.80 -20.13 3.45
C ILE A 225 14.68 -19.19 3.89
N VAL A 226 15.02 -17.94 4.18
CA VAL A 226 14.09 -16.93 4.72
C VAL A 226 13.84 -15.83 3.69
N PRO A 227 12.62 -15.71 3.11
CA PRO A 227 12.29 -14.72 2.08
C PRO A 227 12.70 -13.30 2.48
N SER A 228 13.31 -12.56 1.55
CA SER A 228 13.73 -11.19 1.78
C SER A 228 12.51 -10.27 1.80
N LEU A 229 12.51 -9.34 2.76
CA LEU A 229 11.48 -8.30 2.80
C LEU A 229 11.85 -7.19 1.81
N PRO A 230 10.86 -6.60 1.13
CA PRO A 230 11.11 -5.42 0.32
C PRO A 230 11.59 -4.26 1.19
N PRO A 231 12.45 -3.36 0.64
CA PRO A 231 12.90 -2.19 1.37
C PRO A 231 11.73 -1.27 1.70
N SER A 232 11.89 -0.46 2.76
CA SER A 232 10.95 0.62 3.05
C SER A 232 11.01 1.69 1.98
N TYR A 233 9.89 2.35 1.72
CA TYR A 233 9.80 3.40 0.71
C TYR A 233 8.98 4.59 1.22
N PRO A 234 9.49 5.83 1.01
CA PRO A 234 8.77 7.04 1.37
C PRO A 234 7.73 7.40 0.30
N GLY A 235 6.65 8.03 0.75
CA GLY A 235 5.60 8.62 -0.07
C GLY A 235 5.22 10.01 0.41
N THR A 236 4.50 10.71 -0.45
CA THR A 236 3.99 12.06 -0.23
C THR A 236 2.47 12.01 -0.30
N ILE A 237 1.81 12.65 0.65
CA ILE A 237 0.35 12.85 0.64
C ILE A 237 0.07 13.97 -0.35
N ILE A 238 -0.61 13.64 -1.45
CA ILE A 238 -0.95 14.57 -2.53
C ILE A 238 -2.36 15.15 -2.40
N GLY A 239 -3.12 14.66 -1.42
CA GLY A 239 -4.44 15.15 -1.10
C GLY A 239 -5.21 14.16 -0.23
N GLY A 240 -6.51 14.40 -0.09
CA GLY A 240 -7.41 13.49 0.59
C GLY A 240 -8.87 13.81 0.31
N THR A 241 -9.73 12.91 0.74
CA THR A 241 -11.19 12.97 0.58
C THR A 241 -11.87 13.03 1.96
N GLY A 242 -13.12 13.46 1.99
CA GLY A 242 -13.91 13.52 3.22
C GLY A 242 -13.27 14.43 4.28
N SER A 243 -13.01 13.91 5.48
CA SER A 243 -12.34 14.66 6.56
C SER A 243 -10.89 15.04 6.28
N PHE A 244 -10.27 14.49 5.22
CA PHE A 244 -8.88 14.73 4.85
C PHE A 244 -8.70 15.63 3.62
N ILE A 245 -9.74 16.39 3.24
CA ILE A 245 -9.61 17.37 2.16
C ILE A 245 -8.50 18.38 2.49
N GLY A 246 -7.58 18.57 1.56
CA GLY A 246 -6.42 19.47 1.74
C GLY A 246 -5.29 18.88 2.60
N ALA A 247 -5.32 17.58 2.89
CA ALA A 247 -4.24 16.90 3.57
C ALA A 247 -2.96 16.92 2.73
N VAL A 248 -1.86 17.32 3.37
CA VAL A 248 -0.50 17.32 2.82
C VAL A 248 0.42 16.76 3.90
N GLY A 249 1.48 16.09 3.48
CA GLY A 249 2.44 15.47 4.38
C GLY A 249 3.21 14.34 3.72
N TYR A 250 3.77 13.47 4.54
CA TYR A 250 4.61 12.37 4.10
C TYR A 250 4.20 11.07 4.79
N VAL A 251 4.46 9.97 4.10
CA VAL A 251 4.20 8.62 4.57
C VAL A 251 5.47 7.80 4.41
N ASP A 252 5.74 6.90 5.33
CA ASP A 252 6.79 5.89 5.18
C ASP A 252 6.15 4.51 5.34
N VAL A 253 6.34 3.66 4.33
CA VAL A 253 5.80 2.30 4.30
C VAL A 253 6.94 1.33 4.50
N THR A 254 6.89 0.57 5.59
CA THR A 254 7.87 -0.48 5.91
C THR A 254 7.19 -1.83 5.99
N THR A 255 7.64 -2.80 5.21
CA THR A 255 7.12 -4.18 5.30
C THR A 255 7.81 -4.89 6.46
N ILE A 256 7.04 -5.43 7.40
CA ILE A 256 7.54 -6.12 8.60
C ILE A 256 7.52 -7.64 8.41
N THR A 257 6.46 -8.15 7.78
CA THR A 257 6.30 -9.58 7.51
C THR A 257 5.81 -9.77 6.08
N GLY A 258 6.19 -10.88 5.48
CA GLY A 258 5.67 -11.29 4.18
C GLY A 258 5.23 -12.75 4.19
N ARG A 259 4.83 -13.21 3.02
CA ARG A 259 4.31 -14.56 2.82
C ARG A 259 5.47 -15.55 2.71
N THR A 260 5.13 -16.83 2.73
CA THR A 260 6.11 -17.88 2.46
C THR A 260 6.60 -17.82 1.02
N LEU A 261 7.81 -18.32 0.77
CA LEU A 261 8.19 -18.74 -0.58
C LEU A 261 7.33 -19.95 -0.96
N THR A 262 6.81 -19.96 -2.18
CA THR A 262 6.26 -21.18 -2.76
C THR A 262 7.42 -22.14 -3.04
N PRO A 263 7.37 -23.39 -2.58
CA PRO A 263 8.27 -24.43 -3.08
C PRO A 263 8.08 -24.49 -4.61
N ALA A 264 9.14 -24.19 -5.35
CA ALA A 264 9.16 -24.34 -6.79
C ALA A 264 9.76 -25.72 -7.08
N ILE A 265 9.00 -26.58 -7.76
CA ILE A 265 9.50 -27.84 -8.29
C ILE A 265 10.02 -27.53 -9.68
N ALA A 266 11.33 -27.71 -9.88
CA ALA A 266 11.94 -27.70 -11.19
C ALA A 266 11.68 -29.06 -11.85
N PHE A 267 11.09 -29.07 -13.04
CA PHE A 267 11.03 -30.25 -13.89
C PHE A 267 12.13 -30.12 -14.93
N ASP A 268 13.02 -31.10 -14.97
CA ASP A 268 13.97 -31.30 -16.06
C ASP A 268 13.31 -32.23 -17.08
N ASP A 269 12.54 -31.67 -18.01
CA ASP A 269 11.94 -32.42 -19.10
C ASP A 269 12.93 -32.51 -20.29
N ASN A 270 14.10 -33.12 -20.03
CA ASN A 270 15.23 -33.30 -20.95
C ASN A 270 15.95 -31.99 -21.31
N ASP A 271 17.26 -31.96 -21.01
CA ASP A 271 18.31 -31.08 -21.53
C ASP A 271 17.79 -29.81 -22.21
N ASP A 272 17.71 -28.73 -21.44
CA ASP A 272 17.32 -27.37 -21.85
C ASP A 272 15.81 -27.02 -21.67
N ASP A 273 15.14 -27.41 -20.58
CA ASP A 273 13.89 -26.74 -20.13
C ASP A 273 13.70 -26.68 -18.59
N LEU A 274 14.25 -25.66 -17.89
CA LEU A 274 13.98 -25.39 -16.47
C LEU A 274 12.57 -24.80 -16.27
N SER A 275 11.60 -25.67 -16.11
CA SER A 275 10.22 -25.30 -15.75
C SER A 275 10.03 -25.32 -14.23
N ALA A 276 9.79 -24.15 -13.62
CA ALA A 276 9.47 -24.02 -12.20
C ALA A 276 7.95 -24.01 -11.99
N LEU A 277 7.39 -25.10 -11.48
CA LEU A 277 6.00 -25.14 -11.02
C LEU A 277 5.96 -24.82 -9.53
N ALA A 278 5.08 -23.89 -9.14
CA ALA A 278 4.77 -23.58 -7.75
C ALA A 278 3.41 -24.19 -7.39
N PRO A 279 3.33 -25.51 -7.12
CA PRO A 279 2.05 -26.19 -6.92
C PRO A 279 1.38 -25.85 -5.58
N PHE A 280 2.07 -25.15 -4.68
CA PHE A 280 1.55 -24.79 -3.36
C PHE A 280 1.25 -23.31 -3.26
N ASP A 281 0.11 -23.00 -2.65
CA ASP A 281 -0.25 -21.63 -2.30
C ASP A 281 0.72 -21.06 -1.26
N GLN A 282 1.08 -19.77 -1.42
CA GLN A 282 1.85 -19.07 -0.40
C GLN A 282 1.00 -18.90 0.87
N ALA A 283 1.55 -19.26 2.02
CA ALA A 283 0.90 -19.05 3.31
C ALA A 283 1.31 -17.71 3.93
N GLY A 284 0.50 -17.23 4.88
CA GLY A 284 0.80 -16.05 5.69
C GLY A 284 0.32 -14.73 5.11
N TYR A 285 0.69 -13.65 5.80
CA TYR A 285 0.19 -12.30 5.58
C TYR A 285 1.33 -11.33 5.30
N ILE A 286 1.05 -10.34 4.45
CA ILE A 286 1.92 -9.19 4.28
C ILE A 286 1.50 -8.17 5.33
N THR A 287 2.41 -7.84 6.23
CA THR A 287 2.20 -6.81 7.26
C THR A 287 3.08 -5.62 6.96
N GLN A 288 2.47 -4.44 6.82
CA GLN A 288 3.19 -3.19 6.59
C GLN A 288 2.92 -2.22 7.74
N LYS A 289 3.96 -1.55 8.22
CA LYS A 289 3.84 -0.38 9.10
C LYS A 289 3.83 0.87 8.24
N ILE A 290 2.80 1.69 8.44
CA ILE A 290 2.59 2.93 7.71
C ILE A 290 2.71 4.07 8.71
N ASN A 291 3.81 4.82 8.63
CA ASN A 291 4.00 6.01 9.45
C ASN A 291 3.49 7.22 8.66
N VAL A 292 2.51 7.94 9.18
CA VAL A 292 1.88 9.07 8.51
C VAL A 292 2.17 10.33 9.29
N VAL A 293 2.65 11.37 8.59
CA VAL A 293 2.85 12.72 9.12
C VAL A 293 2.09 13.69 8.24
N THR A 294 1.18 14.49 8.82
CA THR A 294 0.27 15.34 8.04
C THR A 294 -0.15 16.61 8.80
N ASN A 295 -0.64 17.60 8.07
CA ASN A 295 -1.28 18.82 8.58
C ASN A 295 -2.72 18.62 9.07
N VAL A 296 -3.33 17.44 8.90
CA VAL A 296 -4.70 17.14 9.37
C VAL A 296 -4.70 16.09 10.49
N PRO A 297 -5.64 16.16 11.45
CA PRO A 297 -5.69 15.22 12.56
C PRO A 297 -5.97 13.79 12.09
N LEU A 298 -5.23 12.84 12.64
CA LEU A 298 -5.31 11.42 12.29
C LEU A 298 -6.08 10.63 13.36
N PRO A 299 -7.17 9.92 12.98
CA PRO A 299 -7.96 9.12 13.93
C PRO A 299 -7.21 7.88 14.40
N VAL A 300 -7.70 7.29 15.49
CA VAL A 300 -7.28 5.97 15.96
C VAL A 300 -7.91 4.92 15.04
N ALA A 301 -7.15 3.90 14.66
CA ALA A 301 -7.70 2.76 13.93
C ALA A 301 -8.38 1.79 14.91
N PRO A 302 -9.47 1.11 14.51
CA PRO A 302 -10.19 0.17 15.36
C PRO A 302 -9.48 -1.18 15.52
#